data_AF-A0A6N2KRJ5-F1
#
_entry.id   AF-A0A6N2KRJ5-F1
#
_cell.length_a   1.000
_cell.length_b   1.000
_cell.length_c   1.000
_cell.angle_alpha   90.00
_cell.angle_beta   90.00
_cell.angle_gamma   90.00
#
_symmetry.space_group_name_H-M   'P 1'
#
loop_
_entity.id
_entity.type
_entity.pdbx_description
1 polymer ?
#
loop_
_entity_poly.entity_id
_entity_poly.type
_entity_poly.pdbx_seq_one_letter_code
_entity_poly.pdbx_strand_id
1 'polypeptide(L)'
;MLLLLFFGLIMWLLDGIYTPAIDIWSIGCIFAELLTGKPLFPGKNVVHQLELITDLLGTPSAESIARIGNEKARKYLSSMRKKQPIPFSKKFPDLDRSALRILERLLAFDPKDRPSAEEIRFSKMIV
;
A
#
# COMPACT_ATOMS: atom_id res chain seq x y z
N MET A 1 15.99 -2.10 -7.08
CA MET A 1 15.48 -3.45 -6.74
C MET A 1 14.17 -3.39 -5.93
N LEU A 2 13.98 -2.41 -5.05
CA LEU A 2 12.73 -2.20 -4.27
C LEU A 2 11.48 -1.91 -5.14
N LEU A 3 11.61 -1.11 -6.20
CA LEU A 3 10.48 -0.71 -7.06
C LEU A 3 9.81 -1.87 -7.82
N LEU A 4 10.57 -2.86 -8.30
CA LEU A 4 10.05 -3.91 -9.18
C LEU A 4 9.10 -4.88 -8.47
N LEU A 5 9.30 -5.11 -7.17
CA LEU A 5 8.44 -5.99 -6.39
C LEU A 5 7.13 -5.31 -5.98
N PHE A 6 7.14 -3.99 -5.70
CA PHE A 6 5.95 -3.23 -5.34
C PHE A 6 5.03 -2.95 -6.52
N PHE A 7 5.60 -2.52 -7.65
CA PHE A 7 4.86 -2.39 -8.91
C PHE A 7 4.35 -3.75 -9.37
N GLY A 8 5.18 -4.80 -9.25
CA GLY A 8 4.82 -6.15 -9.65
C GLY A 8 3.61 -6.69 -8.89
N LEU A 9 3.50 -6.47 -7.59
CA LEU A 9 2.41 -7.03 -6.79
C LEU A 9 1.05 -6.35 -7.06
N ILE A 10 0.99 -5.02 -7.15
CA ILE A 10 -0.27 -4.32 -7.46
C ILE A 10 -0.66 -4.53 -8.92
N MET A 11 0.30 -4.54 -9.84
CA MET A 11 0.04 -4.87 -11.24
C MET A 11 -0.40 -6.34 -11.40
N TRP A 12 0.14 -7.25 -10.58
CA TRP A 12 -0.32 -8.64 -10.51
C TRP A 12 -1.73 -8.76 -9.92
N LEU A 13 -2.12 -7.91 -8.97
CA LEU A 13 -3.49 -7.85 -8.45
C LEU A 13 -4.49 -7.32 -9.50
N LEU A 14 -4.08 -6.37 -10.34
CA LEU A 14 -4.92 -5.73 -11.35
C LEU A 14 -4.84 -6.38 -12.75
N ASP A 15 -4.29 -7.60 -12.85
CA ASP A 15 -4.16 -8.34 -14.12
C ASP A 15 -3.48 -7.53 -15.25
N GLY A 16 -2.46 -6.74 -14.89
CA GLY A 16 -1.72 -5.91 -15.86
C GLY A 16 -2.38 -4.57 -16.20
N ILE A 17 -3.52 -4.22 -15.59
CA ILE A 17 -4.13 -2.90 -15.77
C ILE A 17 -3.32 -1.86 -14.98
N TYR A 18 -2.52 -1.08 -15.70
CA TYR A 18 -1.80 0.05 -15.13
C TYR A 18 -2.73 1.26 -14.95
N THR A 19 -2.71 1.85 -13.76
CA THR A 19 -3.40 3.12 -13.48
C THR A 19 -2.44 4.06 -12.74
N PRO A 20 -2.59 5.38 -12.88
CA PRO A 20 -1.76 6.33 -12.13
C PRO A 20 -1.81 6.12 -10.61
N ALA A 21 -2.92 5.56 -10.10
CA ALA A 21 -3.06 5.19 -8.70
C ALA A 21 -2.01 4.16 -8.22
N ILE A 22 -1.41 3.38 -9.12
CA ILE A 22 -0.30 2.47 -8.80
C ILE A 22 0.95 3.28 -8.44
N ASP A 23 1.26 4.36 -9.17
CA ASP A 23 2.40 5.21 -8.86
C ASP A 23 2.22 5.93 -7.53
N ILE A 24 1.00 6.37 -7.22
CA ILE A 24 0.68 7.02 -5.94
C ILE A 24 1.00 6.12 -4.75
N TRP A 25 0.68 4.82 -4.87
CA TRP A 25 1.03 3.86 -3.83
C TRP A 25 2.54 3.65 -3.72
N SER A 26 3.22 3.53 -4.85
CA SER A 26 4.68 3.40 -4.89
C SER A 26 5.36 4.61 -4.25
N ILE A 27 4.85 5.82 -4.49
CA ILE A 27 5.27 7.05 -3.81
C ILE A 27 5.02 6.94 -2.31
N GLY A 28 3.87 6.41 -1.87
CA GLY A 28 3.59 6.13 -0.46
C GLY A 28 4.63 5.22 0.20
N CYS A 29 5.02 4.13 -0.47
CA CYS A 29 6.07 3.24 0.03
C CYS A 29 7.43 3.95 0.14
N ILE A 30 7.84 4.70 -0.89
CA ILE A 30 9.09 5.47 -0.89
C ILE A 30 9.05 6.51 0.23
N PHE A 31 7.93 7.20 0.38
CA PHE A 31 7.76 8.23 1.38
C PHE A 31 7.89 7.67 2.81
N ALA A 32 7.27 6.53 3.11
CA ALA A 32 7.49 5.84 4.39
C ALA A 32 8.95 5.41 4.59
N GLU A 33 9.62 4.93 3.53
CA GLU A 33 11.02 4.53 3.60
C GLU A 33 11.95 5.72 3.86
N LEU A 34 11.70 6.88 3.24
CA LEU A 34 12.42 8.11 3.51
C LEU A 34 12.23 8.60 4.94
N LEU A 35 11.01 8.48 5.47
CA LEU A 35 10.69 8.91 6.83
C LEU A 35 11.27 8.00 7.91
N THR A 36 11.41 6.70 7.64
CA THR A 36 11.86 5.70 8.62
C THR A 36 13.29 5.21 8.42
N GLY A 37 13.90 5.55 7.27
CA GLY A 37 15.20 5.06 6.85
C GLY A 37 15.26 3.56 6.58
N LYS A 38 14.10 2.88 6.54
CA LYS A 38 13.99 1.42 6.39
C LYS A 38 12.87 1.09 5.40
N PRO A 39 13.01 0.01 4.60
CA PRO A 39 11.98 -0.39 3.66
C PRO A 39 10.67 -0.73 4.38
N LEU A 40 9.57 -0.15 3.91
CA LEU A 40 8.25 -0.30 4.53
C LEU A 40 7.79 -1.76 4.57
N PHE A 41 7.99 -2.49 3.47
CA PHE A 41 7.66 -3.91 3.38
C PHE A 41 8.88 -4.69 2.86
N PRO A 42 9.73 -5.23 3.76
CA PRO A 42 10.88 -6.04 3.38
C PRO A 42 10.46 -7.47 2.97
N GLY A 43 9.66 -7.57 1.92
CA GLY A 43 9.19 -8.83 1.35
C GLY A 43 10.33 -9.63 0.74
N LYS A 44 10.37 -10.94 1.01
CA LYS A 44 11.37 -11.88 0.44
C LYS A 44 10.86 -12.54 -0.83
N ASN A 45 9.54 -12.60 -0.98
CA ASN A 45 8.81 -13.15 -2.11
C ASN A 45 7.42 -12.51 -2.16
N VAL A 46 6.67 -12.77 -3.23
CA VAL A 46 5.34 -12.20 -3.50
C VAL A 46 4.36 -12.47 -2.35
N VAL A 47 4.37 -13.69 -1.81
CA VAL A 47 3.47 -14.14 -0.74
C VAL A 47 3.74 -13.37 0.56
N HIS A 48 5.00 -13.35 1.00
CA HIS A 48 5.42 -12.63 2.20
C HIS A 48 5.16 -11.12 2.07
N GLN A 49 5.31 -10.56 0.87
CA GLN A 49 5.00 -9.15 0.63
C GLN A 49 3.52 -8.84 0.75
N LEU A 50 2.66 -9.75 0.26
CA LEU A 50 1.21 -9.71 0.46
C LEU A 50 0.85 -9.79 1.94
N GLU A 51 1.48 -10.69 2.69
CA GLU A 51 1.29 -10.80 4.14
C GLU A 51 1.63 -9.49 4.85
N LEU A 52 2.81 -8.91 4.57
CA LEU A 52 3.24 -7.63 5.16
C LEU A 52 2.28 -6.47 4.86
N ILE A 53 1.73 -6.42 3.64
CA ILE A 53 0.74 -5.40 3.26
C ILE A 53 -0.57 -5.61 4.02
N THR A 54 -1.07 -6.85 4.06
CA THR A 54 -2.31 -7.17 4.80
C THR A 54 -2.14 -7.08 6.32
N ASP A 55 -0.92 -7.19 6.85
CA ASP A 55 -0.63 -6.93 8.25
C ASP A 55 -0.75 -5.44 8.59
N LEU A 56 -0.33 -4.55 7.69
CA LEU A 56 -0.43 -3.11 7.92
C LEU A 56 -1.84 -2.59 7.63
N LEU A 57 -2.39 -2.92 6.46
CA LEU A 57 -3.64 -2.35 5.95
C LEU A 57 -4.88 -3.20 6.26
N GLY A 58 -4.68 -4.37 6.85
CA GLY A 58 -5.74 -5.34 7.06
C GLY A 58 -6.04 -6.16 5.82
N THR A 59 -6.89 -7.17 6.00
CA THR A 59 -7.37 -7.99 4.89
C THR A 59 -8.43 -7.22 4.10
N PRO A 60 -8.30 -7.11 2.77
CA PRO A 60 -9.31 -6.46 1.95
C PRO A 60 -10.67 -7.15 2.07
N SER A 61 -11.75 -6.39 1.84
CA SER A 61 -13.11 -6.91 1.84
C SER A 61 -13.31 -7.93 0.70
N ALA A 62 -14.31 -8.80 0.85
CA ALA A 62 -14.65 -9.78 -0.19
C ALA A 62 -14.97 -9.12 -1.55
N GLU A 63 -15.57 -7.91 -1.53
CA GLU A 63 -15.81 -7.11 -2.74
C GLU A 63 -14.51 -6.65 -3.40
N SER A 64 -13.57 -6.11 -2.61
CA SER A 64 -12.27 -5.69 -3.13
C SER A 64 -11.48 -6.89 -3.67
N ILE A 65 -11.59 -8.04 -3.02
CA ILE A 65 -10.98 -9.30 -3.50
C ILE A 65 -11.63 -9.76 -4.81
N ALA A 66 -12.95 -9.64 -4.96
CA ALA A 66 -13.64 -9.99 -6.20
C ALA A 66 -13.21 -9.12 -7.40
N ARG A 67 -12.80 -7.86 -7.16
CA ARG A 67 -12.29 -6.93 -8.18
C ARG A 67 -10.86 -7.26 -8.68
N ILE A 68 -10.12 -8.10 -7.96
CA ILE A 68 -8.77 -8.53 -8.35
C ILE A 68 -8.87 -9.42 -9.59
N GLY A 69 -8.26 -9.02 -10.70
CA GLY A 69 -8.36 -9.78 -11.96
C GLY A 69 -7.62 -11.13 -11.91
N ASN A 70 -6.57 -11.21 -11.09
CA ASN A 70 -5.77 -12.42 -10.97
C ASN A 70 -6.39 -13.46 -10.03
N GLU A 71 -6.74 -14.63 -10.57
CA GLU A 71 -7.39 -15.71 -9.84
C GLU A 71 -6.52 -16.30 -8.71
N LYS A 72 -5.20 -16.43 -8.93
CA LYS A 72 -4.27 -16.95 -7.91
C LYS A 72 -4.19 -15.99 -6.71
N ALA A 73 -4.11 -14.69 -7.00
CA ALA A 73 -4.11 -13.64 -6.00
C ALA A 73 -5.42 -13.64 -5.18
N ARG A 74 -6.55 -13.74 -5.88
CA ARG A 74 -7.89 -13.78 -5.30
C ARG A 74 -8.05 -14.98 -4.36
N LYS A 75 -7.63 -16.17 -4.80
CA LYS A 75 -7.71 -17.40 -4.00
C LYS A 75 -6.84 -17.32 -2.75
N TYR A 76 -5.62 -16.80 -2.87
CA TYR A 76 -4.70 -16.61 -1.75
C TYR A 76 -5.28 -15.63 -0.71
N LEU A 77 -5.72 -14.45 -1.15
CA LEU A 77 -6.34 -13.44 -0.28
C LEU A 77 -7.62 -13.94 0.39
N SER A 78 -8.45 -14.69 -0.33
CA SER A 78 -9.69 -15.29 0.20
C SER A 78 -9.40 -16.36 1.26
N SER A 79 -8.28 -17.09 1.14
CA SER A 79 -7.89 -18.13 2.09
C SER A 79 -7.19 -17.60 3.34
N MET A 80 -6.78 -16.32 3.34
CA MET A 80 -6.03 -15.72 4.44
C MET A 80 -6.94 -15.43 5.64
N ARG A 81 -6.36 -15.52 6.85
CA ARG A 81 -7.07 -15.11 8.07
C ARG A 81 -7.34 -13.61 8.01
N LYS A 82 -8.58 -13.21 8.34
CA LYS A 82 -8.95 -11.79 8.43
C LYS A 82 -8.11 -11.07 9.48
N LYS A 83 -7.41 -10.03 9.06
CA LYS A 83 -6.59 -9.13 9.88
C LYS A 83 -7.22 -7.74 9.88
N GLN A 84 -7.18 -7.07 11.02
CA GLN A 84 -7.59 -5.67 11.12
C GLN A 84 -6.42 -4.76 10.73
N PRO A 85 -6.69 -3.60 10.09
CA PRO A 85 -5.66 -2.61 9.82
C PRO A 85 -5.00 -2.14 11.12
N ILE A 86 -3.70 -1.95 11.08
CA ILE A 86 -2.95 -1.32 12.17
C ILE A 86 -2.97 0.20 11.92
N PRO A 87 -3.39 1.02 12.89
CA PRO A 87 -3.31 2.47 12.76
C PRO A 87 -1.87 2.91 12.47
N PHE A 88 -1.69 3.80 11.49
CA PHE A 88 -0.36 4.25 11.10
C PHE A 88 0.36 4.98 12.23
N SER A 89 -0.39 5.68 13.10
CA SER A 89 0.13 6.26 14.34
C SER A 89 0.77 5.25 15.29
N LYS A 90 0.32 4.00 15.29
CA LYS A 90 0.91 2.93 16.08
C LYS A 90 2.13 2.31 15.40
N LYS A 91 2.11 2.23 14.07
CA LYS A 91 3.24 1.71 13.29
C LYS A 91 4.41 2.69 13.25
N PHE A 92 4.11 3.99 13.20
CA PHE A 92 5.06 5.07 13.09
C PHE A 92 4.81 6.13 14.18
N PRO A 93 5.12 5.82 15.44
CA PRO A 93 4.84 6.72 16.57
C PRO A 93 5.63 8.03 16.51
N ASP A 94 6.80 8.00 15.85
CA ASP A 94 7.73 9.14 15.78
C ASP A 94 7.45 10.09 14.61
N LEU A 95 6.46 9.79 13.76
CA LEU A 95 6.13 10.60 12.59
C LEU A 95 5.13 11.70 12.89
N ASP A 96 5.34 12.86 12.26
CA ASP A 96 4.40 13.99 12.36
C ASP A 96 3.00 13.59 11.87
N ARG A 97 1.96 14.15 12.51
CA ARG A 97 0.56 13.86 12.16
C ARG A 97 0.24 14.17 10.70
N SER A 98 0.88 15.19 10.13
CA SER A 98 0.71 15.58 8.73
C SER A 98 1.30 14.54 7.79
N ALA A 99 2.49 14.02 8.11
CA ALA A 99 3.15 12.97 7.36
C ALA A 99 2.34 11.66 7.43
N LEU A 100 1.84 11.29 8.62
CA LEU A 100 0.98 10.12 8.81
C LEU A 100 -0.28 10.18 7.97
N ARG A 101 -0.98 11.33 7.97
CA ARG A 101 -2.20 11.52 7.20
C ARG A 101 -1.97 11.41 5.69
N ILE A 102 -0.85 11.95 5.20
CA ILE A 102 -0.48 11.81 3.79
C ILE A 102 -0.21 10.33 3.50
N LEU A 103 0.59 9.67 4.34
CA LEU A 103 0.97 8.28 4.15
C LEU A 103 -0.25 7.33 4.13
N GLU A 104 -1.23 7.52 5.01
CA GLU A 104 -2.49 6.76 5.02
C GLU A 104 -3.27 6.89 3.71
N ARG A 105 -3.30 8.09 3.11
CA ARG A 105 -3.99 8.32 1.83
C ARG A 105 -3.24 7.73 0.64
N LEU A 106 -1.90 7.77 0.66
CA LEU A 106 -1.07 7.20 -0.41
C LEU A 106 -1.15 5.67 -0.42
N LEU A 107 -1.19 5.06 0.77
CA LEU A 107 -1.24 3.61 0.97
C LEU A 107 -2.66 3.05 1.13
N ALA A 108 -3.66 3.73 0.55
CA ALA A 108 -5.05 3.26 0.57
C ALA A 108 -5.25 2.04 -0.35
N PHE A 109 -5.88 0.97 0.15
CA PHE A 109 -5.97 -0.30 -0.59
C PHE A 109 -6.74 -0.14 -1.91
N ASP A 110 -7.89 0.54 -1.89
CA ASP A 110 -8.65 0.83 -3.11
C ASP A 110 -7.96 1.94 -3.92
N PRO A 111 -7.68 1.73 -5.22
CA PRO A 111 -7.13 2.76 -6.08
C PRO A 111 -7.97 4.05 -6.12
N LYS A 112 -9.29 3.97 -5.91
CA LYS A 112 -10.19 5.13 -5.92
C LYS A 112 -10.04 6.03 -4.70
N ASP A 113 -9.57 5.47 -3.59
CA ASP A 113 -9.38 6.21 -2.34
C ASP A 113 -8.03 6.95 -2.32
N ARG A 114 -7.18 6.69 -3.33
CA ARG A 114 -5.88 7.36 -3.47
C ARG A 114 -6.04 8.74 -4.12
N PRO A 115 -5.40 9.77 -3.57
CA PRO A 115 -5.41 11.10 -4.18
C PRO A 115 -4.66 11.08 -5.52
N SER A 116 -5.07 11.95 -6.44
CA SER A 116 -4.31 12.20 -7.66
C SER A 116 -2.95 12.87 -7.34
N ALA A 117 -2.00 12.77 -8.27
CA ALA A 117 -0.69 13.40 -8.13
C ALA A 117 -0.80 14.92 -7.91
N GLU A 118 -1.78 15.58 -8.54
CA GLU A 118 -2.03 17.02 -8.41
C GLU A 118 -2.59 17.41 -7.04
N GLU A 119 -3.34 16.52 -6.39
CA GLU A 119 -3.91 16.76 -5.06
C GLU A 119 -2.87 16.61 -3.94
N ILE A 120 -1.77 15.90 -4.20
CA ILE A 120 -0.69 15.71 -3.22
C ILE A 120 0.22 16.93 -3.22
N ARG A 121 -0.14 17.94 -2.44
CA ARG A 121 0.73 19.08 -2.15
C ARG A 121 1.60 18.82 -0.92
N PHE A 122 2.83 18.34 -1.14
CA PHE A 122 3.85 18.17 -0.09
C PHE A 122 4.31 19.49 0.56
N SER A 123 3.95 20.64 -0.02
CA SER A 123 4.37 21.97 0.44
C SER A 123 3.99 22.32 1.89
N LYS A 124 3.04 21.62 2.51
CA LYS A 124 2.66 21.84 3.92
C LYS A 124 3.47 21.02 4.94
N MET A 125 4.46 20.24 4.49
CA MET A 125 5.30 19.40 5.36
C MET A 125 6.69 19.98 5.65
N ILE A 126 7.08 21.09 4.99
CA ILE A 126 8.42 21.70 5.05
C ILE A 126 8.38 23.09 5.72
N VAL A 127 7.28 23.44 6.41
CA VAL A 127 7.14 24.77 7.05
C VAL A 127 6.87 24.64 8.53
#